data_AF-A0ABD5F6E7-F1
#
_entry.id   AF-A0ABD5F6E7-F1
#
_cell.length_a   1.000
_cell.length_b   1.000
_cell.length_c   1.000
_cell.angle_alpha   90.00
_cell.angle_beta   90.00
_cell.angle_gamma   90.00
#
_symmetry.space_group_name_H-M   'P 1'
#
loop_
_entity.id
_entity.type
_entity.pdbx_description
1 polymer ?
#
loop_
_entity_poly.entity_id
_entity_poly.type
_entity_poly.pdbx_seq_one_letter_code
_entity_poly.pdbx_strand_id
1 'polypeptide(L)'
;MLELLFELPKGIEPQAISESEAASLIMAMVPKGGTVEDFNVIEETHPVRFRLLVKLEEEPDSLSATAVPTRGKKKRGRLIERLRKRRE
;
A
#
# COMPACT_ATOMS: atom_id res chain seq x y z
N MET A 1 -2.78 7.79 13.43
CA MET A 1 -3.21 8.40 12.15
C MET A 1 -2.50 7.66 11.04
N LEU A 2 -3.24 7.21 10.03
CA LEU A 2 -2.76 6.41 8.90
C LEU A 2 -2.90 7.24 7.63
N GLU A 3 -1.83 7.33 6.86
CA GLU A 3 -1.83 7.98 5.55
C GLU A 3 -1.75 6.91 4.46
N LEU A 4 -2.70 6.95 3.53
CA LEU A 4 -2.80 6.05 2.39
C LEU A 4 -2.59 6.85 1.11
N LEU A 5 -1.60 6.43 0.31
CA LEU A 5 -1.33 6.98 -1.00
C LEU A 5 -1.64 5.92 -2.05
N PHE A 6 -2.48 6.27 -3.02
CA PHE A 6 -2.85 5.37 -4.10
C PHE A 6 -2.94 6.10 -5.44
N GLU A 7 -2.87 5.32 -6.51
CA GLU A 7 -2.93 5.75 -7.90
C GLU A 7 -4.08 4.99 -8.58
N LEU A 8 -4.74 5.63 -9.54
CA LEU A 8 -5.78 4.95 -10.31
C LEU A 8 -5.18 3.96 -11.32
N PRO A 9 -5.89 2.88 -11.66
CA PRO A 9 -5.50 1.99 -12.74
C PRO A 9 -5.28 2.73 -14.05
N LYS A 10 -4.36 2.21 -14.88
CA LYS A 10 -4.09 2.78 -16.21
C LYS A 10 -5.36 2.83 -17.05
N GLY A 11 -5.59 3.96 -17.71
CA GLY A 11 -6.75 4.18 -18.57
C GLY A 11 -7.99 4.71 -17.85
N ILE A 12 -7.94 4.90 -16.53
CA ILE A 12 -8.98 5.60 -15.77
C ILE A 12 -8.46 6.99 -15.44
N GLU A 13 -9.15 8.01 -15.94
CA GLU A 13 -8.84 9.40 -15.60
C GLU A 13 -9.55 9.80 -14.29
N PRO A 14 -8.88 10.54 -13.39
CA PRO A 14 -9.50 11.07 -12.16
C PRO A 14 -10.83 11.79 -12.39
N GLN A 15 -10.92 12.54 -13.49
CA GLN A 15 -12.08 13.35 -13.86
C GLN A 15 -13.26 12.52 -14.36
N ALA A 16 -13.03 11.25 -14.70
CA ALA A 16 -14.06 10.34 -15.19
C ALA A 16 -14.79 9.60 -14.05
N ILE A 17 -14.30 9.71 -12.81
CA ILE A 17 -14.89 9.03 -11.65
C ILE A 17 -15.99 9.91 -11.05
N SER A 18 -17.18 9.34 -10.86
CA SER A 18 -18.28 10.02 -10.16
C SER A 18 -18.05 10.06 -8.65
N GLU A 19 -18.72 10.98 -7.96
CA GLU A 19 -18.63 11.12 -6.51
C GLU A 19 -18.99 9.83 -5.76
N SER A 20 -20.00 9.09 -6.24
CA SER A 20 -20.42 7.82 -5.63
C SER A 20 -19.38 6.72 -5.78
N GLU A 21 -18.72 6.64 -6.93
CA GLU A 21 -17.62 5.70 -7.18
C GLU A 21 -16.39 6.05 -6.33
N ALA A 22 -16.06 7.33 -6.20
CA ALA A 22 -14.99 7.80 -5.34
C ALA A 22 -15.27 7.47 -3.87
N ALA A 23 -16.49 7.72 -3.39
CA ALA A 23 -16.91 7.37 -2.03
C ALA A 23 -16.81 5.87 -1.77
N SER A 24 -17.25 5.05 -2.74
CA SER A 24 -17.15 3.59 -2.66
C SER A 24 -15.68 3.11 -2.58
N LEU A 25 -14.81 3.70 -3.39
CA LEU A 25 -13.38 3.42 -3.39
C LEU A 25 -12.76 3.76 -2.03
N ILE A 26 -13.03 4.97 -1.51
CA ILE A 26 -12.53 5.44 -0.22
C ILE A 26 -12.97 4.48 0.88
N MET A 27 -14.26 4.14 0.97
CA MET A 27 -14.77 3.21 1.98
C MET A 27 -14.13 1.82 1.90
N ALA A 28 -13.81 1.33 0.70
CA ALA A 28 -13.12 0.05 0.52
C ALA A 28 -11.65 0.07 1.00
N MET A 29 -11.01 1.24 1.03
CA MET A 29 -9.62 1.42 1.46
C MET A 29 -9.47 1.75 2.95
N VAL A 30 -10.54 2.21 3.60
CA VAL A 30 -10.52 2.52 5.03
C VAL A 30 -10.46 1.23 5.84
N PRO A 31 -9.43 1.03 6.68
CA PRO A 31 -9.34 -0.13 7.55
C PRO A 31 -10.47 -0.14 8.59
N LYS A 32 -10.78 -1.33 9.11
CA LYS A 32 -11.78 -1.50 10.18
C LYS A 32 -11.42 -0.64 11.40
N GLY A 33 -12.42 0.05 11.97
CA GLY A 33 -12.21 0.97 13.08
C GLY A 33 -11.52 2.29 12.68
N GLY A 34 -11.36 2.55 11.38
CA GLY A 34 -10.85 3.80 10.85
C GLY A 34 -11.98 4.77 10.48
N THR A 35 -11.78 6.05 10.76
CA THR A 35 -12.59 7.16 10.27
C THR A 35 -11.79 8.00 9.28
N VAL A 36 -12.43 8.40 8.17
CA VAL A 36 -11.81 9.31 7.20
C VAL A 36 -11.74 10.70 7.82
N GLU A 37 -10.54 11.25 7.92
CA GLU A 37 -10.32 12.64 8.36
C GLU A 37 -10.20 13.59 7.16
N ASP A 38 -9.53 13.15 6.09
CA ASP A 38 -9.23 14.02 4.95
C ASP A 38 -8.97 13.20 3.68
N PHE A 39 -9.28 13.79 2.53
CA PHE A 39 -9.08 13.21 1.21
C PHE A 39 -8.68 14.29 0.20
N ASN A 40 -7.51 14.13 -0.42
CA ASN A 40 -6.95 15.10 -1.36
C ASN A 40 -6.38 14.45 -2.62
N VAL A 41 -6.36 15.21 -3.71
CA VAL A 41 -5.73 14.85 -4.98
C VAL A 41 -4.42 15.62 -5.12
N ILE A 42 -3.36 14.92 -5.52
CA ILE A 42 -2.03 15.49 -5.77
C ILE A 42 -1.84 15.58 -7.28
N GLU A 43 -2.33 16.66 -7.88
CA GLU A 43 -2.35 16.88 -9.34
C GLU A 43 -0.95 17.09 -9.94
N GLU A 44 0.04 17.47 -9.13
CA GLU A 44 1.43 17.70 -9.58
C GLU A 44 2.20 16.40 -9.91
N THR A 45 1.54 15.24 -9.80
CA THR A 45 2.15 13.92 -10.02
C THR A 45 1.64 13.27 -11.30
N HIS A 46 2.53 12.57 -12.01
CA HIS A 46 2.20 11.77 -13.20
C HIS A 46 2.66 10.31 -12.96
N PRO A 47 1.74 9.35 -12.72
CA PRO A 47 0.29 9.49 -12.68
C PRO A 47 -0.22 10.26 -11.45
N VAL A 48 -1.45 10.77 -11.53
CA VAL A 48 -2.11 11.49 -10.43
C VAL A 48 -2.24 10.57 -9.22
N ARG A 49 -1.88 11.12 -8.05
CA ARG A 49 -1.96 10.43 -6.77
C ARG A 49 -3.08 10.98 -5.91
N PHE A 50 -3.63 10.11 -5.08
CA PHE A 50 -4.63 10.44 -4.09
C PHE A 50 -4.05 10.19 -2.70
N ARG A 51 -4.37 11.09 -1.78
CA ARG A 51 -3.99 11.03 -0.38
C ARG A 51 -5.23 10.90 0.47
N LEU A 52 -5.33 9.80 1.20
CA LEU A 52 -6.41 9.52 2.13
C LEU A 52 -5.83 9.47 3.55
N LEU A 53 -6.42 10.24 4.44
CA LEU A 53 -5.99 10.38 5.82
C LEU A 53 -7.05 9.76 6.72
N VAL A 54 -6.64 8.74 7.48
CA VAL A 54 -7.54 7.94 8.31
C VAL A 54 -7.10 8.05 9.76
N LYS A 55 -8.03 8.39 10.65
CA LYS A 55 -7.84 8.26 12.09
C LYS A 55 -8.29 6.86 12.49
N LEU A 56 -7.42 6.14 13.19
CA LEU A 56 -7.75 4.82 13.72
C LEU A 56 -8.15 5.02 15.17
N GLU A 57 -9.29 4.46 15.57
CA GLU A 57 -9.59 4.28 16.98
C GLU A 57 -8.80 3.08 17.48
N GLU A 58 -7.89 3.31 18.41
CA GLU A 58 -7.20 2.22 19.10
C GLU A 58 -8.19 1.60 20.09
N GLU A 59 -8.89 0.53 19.69
CA GLU A 59 -9.39 -0.42 20.68
C GLU A 59 -8.17 -1.13 21.29
N PRO A 60 -7.97 -1.07 22.62
CA PRO A 60 -6.87 -1.75 23.25
C PRO A 60 -7.28 -3.20 23.47
N ASP A 61 -7.14 -4.08 22.47
CA ASP A 61 -7.00 -5.48 22.81
C ASP A 61 -6.35 -6.37 21.73
N SER A 62 -5.24 -6.96 22.16
CA SER A 62 -4.98 -8.40 22.08
C SER A 62 -4.78 -9.06 20.72
N LEU A 63 -3.49 -9.34 20.48
CA LEU A 63 -2.97 -10.52 19.75
C LEU A 63 -3.36 -10.66 18.28
N SER A 64 -2.49 -10.18 17.40
CA SER A 64 -1.94 -11.09 16.39
C SER A 64 -0.51 -10.73 16.09
N ALA A 65 0.40 -11.63 16.48
CA ALA A 65 1.74 -11.71 15.92
C ALA A 65 1.61 -11.91 14.41
N THR A 66 1.52 -10.80 13.67
CA THR A 66 1.60 -10.83 12.22
C THR A 66 3.05 -11.11 11.88
N ALA A 67 3.30 -12.37 11.53
CA ALA A 67 4.56 -12.85 11.03
C ALA A 67 5.09 -11.92 9.94
N VAL A 68 6.07 -11.09 10.29
CA VAL A 68 6.94 -10.45 9.32
C VAL A 68 7.55 -11.60 8.52
N PRO A 69 7.32 -11.72 7.19
CA PRO A 69 8.01 -12.73 6.42
C PRO A 69 9.48 -12.34 6.47
N THR A 70 10.24 -13.04 7.30
CA THR A 70 11.68 -12.90 7.36
C THR A 70 12.18 -13.21 5.95
N ARG A 71 12.56 -12.15 5.21
CA ARG A 71 13.35 -12.32 3.99
C ARG A 71 14.64 -12.97 4.44
N GLY A 72 14.66 -14.30 4.44
CA GLY A 72 15.83 -15.09 4.74
C GLY A 72 16.95 -14.56 3.87
N LYS A 73 17.99 -14.00 4.50
CA LYS A 73 19.17 -13.48 3.82
C LYS A 73 19.73 -14.64 2.99
N LYS A 74 19.41 -14.69 1.69
CA LYS A 74 19.99 -15.69 0.78
C LYS A 74 21.50 -15.49 0.84
N LYS A 75 22.22 -16.43 1.47
CA LYS A 75 23.68 -16.39 1.62
C LYS A 75 24.31 -16.20 0.24
N ARG A 76 24.90 -15.02 -0.01
CA ARG A 76 25.58 -14.66 -1.28
C ARG A 76 26.62 -15.71 -1.72
N GLY A 77 27.19 -16.45 -0.76
CA GLY A 77 28.10 -17.58 -1.02
C GLY A 77 27.54 -18.66 -1.95
N ARG A 78 26.22 -18.94 -1.91
CA ARG A 78 25.60 -19.99 -2.75
C ARG A 78 25.63 -19.65 -4.24
N LEU A 79 25.73 -18.37 -4.61
CA LEU A 79 25.81 -17.97 -6.02
C LEU A 79 27.24 -18.10 -6.54
N ILE A 80 28.22 -17.64 -5.76
CA ILE A 80 29.65 -17.70 -6.12
C ILE A 80 30.10 -19.15 -6.31
N GLU A 81 29.70 -20.04 -5.40
CA GLU A 81 30.02 -21.46 -5.47
C GLU A 81 29.44 -22.13 -6.74
N ARG A 82 28.21 -21.77 -7.12
CA ARG A 82 27.57 -22.26 -8.36
C ARG A 82 28.25 -21.77 -9.63
N LEU A 83 28.76 -20.54 -9.64
CA LEU A 83 29.50 -20.01 -10.78
C LEU A 83 30.87 -20.67 -10.93
N ARG A 84 31.53 -20.98 -9.81
CA ARG A 84 32.82 -21.67 -9.80
C ARG A 84 32.71 -23.08 -10.38
N LYS A 85 31.68 -23.85 -9.96
CA LYS A 85 31.41 -25.22 -10.45
C LYS A 85 31.03 -25.30 -11.94
N ARG A 86 30.70 -24.18 -12.59
CA ARG A 86 30.41 -24.11 -14.04
C ARG A 86 31.64 -23.83 -14.89
N ARG A 87 32.78 -23.49 -14.27
CA ARG A 87 34.05 -23.18 -14.96
C ARG A 87 35.07 -24.32 -14.86
N GLU A 88 34.72 -25.40 -14.16
CA GLU A 88 35.40 -26.71 -14.20
C GLU A 88 34.65 -27.61 -15.18
#